data_AF-A0A238FL96-F1
#
_entry.id   AF-A0A238FL96-F1
#
_cell.length_a   1.000
_cell.length_b   1.000
_cell.length_c   1.000
_cell.angle_alpha   90.00
_cell.angle_beta   90.00
_cell.angle_gamma   90.00
#
_symmetry.space_group_name_H-M   'P 1'
#
loop_
_entity.id
_entity.type
_entity.pdbx_description
1 polymer ?
#
loop_
_entity_poly.entity_id
_entity_poly.type
_entity_poly.pdbx_seq_one_letter_code
_entity_poly.pdbx_strand_id
1 'polypeptide(L)'
;MLRPTFPVLSKASRLPMTAKQGNKNYYKAQGRHGGRGKAPYILMPERMRTFVVPSGLNTTELKPYVAKEVKVDTKDGLWPMAATKGKDQYSKRGGLYGPNGFDGEYYLQLAEFMQKQDPKP
;
A
#
# COMPACT_ATOMS: atom_id res chain seq x y z
N MET A 1 3.37 -38.83 4.80
CA MET A 1 2.19 -38.84 5.69
C MET A 1 2.65 -38.64 7.13
N LEU A 2 2.34 -37.49 7.73
CA LEU A 2 2.55 -37.29 9.17
C LEU A 2 1.49 -38.09 9.92
N ARG A 3 1.91 -39.12 10.67
CA ARG A 3 1.03 -39.87 11.57
C ARG A 3 0.92 -39.09 12.89
N PRO A 4 -0.23 -38.47 13.21
CA PRO A 4 -0.41 -37.90 14.54
C PRO A 4 -0.42 -39.03 15.55
N THR A 5 0.37 -38.89 16.62
CA THR A 5 0.27 -39.76 17.79
C THR A 5 -1.13 -39.62 18.39
N PHE A 6 -1.78 -40.76 18.66
CA PHE A 6 -3.15 -40.83 19.19
C PHE A 6 -3.26 -40.01 20.50
N PRO A 7 -4.05 -38.92 20.54
CA PRO A 7 -4.37 -38.24 21.78
C PRO A 7 -5.53 -39.00 22.43
N VAL A 8 -5.23 -40.06 23.17
CA VAL A 8 -6.22 -41.08 23.60
C VAL A 8 -7.35 -40.52 24.48
N LEU A 9 -7.27 -39.31 25.07
CA LEU A 9 -8.32 -38.79 25.94
C LEU A 9 -8.54 -37.26 25.90
N SER A 10 -7.96 -36.49 24.96
CA SER A 10 -8.16 -35.03 24.95
C SER A 10 -9.31 -34.63 24.03
N LYS A 11 -10.49 -34.39 24.61
CA LYS A 11 -11.68 -33.80 23.92
C LYS A 11 -11.44 -32.38 23.37
N ALA A 12 -10.25 -31.82 23.54
CA ALA A 12 -9.89 -30.49 23.08
C ALA A 12 -9.41 -30.51 21.62
N SER A 13 -10.01 -29.66 20.80
CA SER A 13 -9.64 -29.49 19.39
C SER A 13 -8.24 -28.86 19.24
N ARG A 14 -7.49 -29.27 18.21
CA ARG A 14 -6.18 -28.70 17.83
C ARG A 14 -6.27 -27.49 16.89
N LEU A 15 -7.47 -26.95 16.66
CA LEU A 15 -7.67 -25.74 15.85
C LEU A 15 -7.06 -24.51 16.55
N PRO A 16 -6.68 -23.45 15.79
CA PRO A 16 -6.21 -22.20 16.38
C PRO A 16 -7.22 -21.64 17.38
N MET A 17 -6.80 -21.46 18.63
CA MET A 17 -7.69 -21.07 19.71
C MET A 17 -8.15 -19.61 19.55
N THR A 18 -9.43 -19.35 19.75
CA THR A 18 -10.04 -18.01 19.71
C THR A 18 -10.17 -17.41 21.11
N ALA A 19 -10.39 -16.10 21.20
CA ALA A 19 -10.58 -15.40 22.47
C ALA A 19 -11.76 -15.93 23.32
N LYS A 20 -12.67 -16.72 22.73
CA LYS A 20 -13.85 -17.28 23.41
C LYS A 20 -13.61 -18.68 24.00
N GLN A 21 -12.49 -19.32 23.69
CA GLN A 21 -12.22 -20.71 24.05
C GLN A 21 -11.30 -20.85 25.27
N GLY A 22 -10.64 -19.78 25.70
CA GLY A 22 -9.83 -19.79 26.92
C GLY A 22 -10.59 -19.28 28.15
N ASN A 23 -10.04 -19.55 29.34
CA ASN A 23 -10.58 -19.10 30.63
C ASN A 23 -10.32 -17.59 30.87
N LYS A 24 -10.74 -17.05 32.02
CA LYS A 24 -10.67 -15.62 32.41
C LYS A 24 -9.33 -14.91 32.15
N ASN A 25 -8.21 -15.64 32.22
CA ASN A 25 -6.87 -15.10 32.03
C ASN A 25 -6.31 -15.31 30.60
N TYR A 26 -7.06 -15.97 29.72
CA TYR A 26 -6.67 -16.11 28.32
C TYR A 26 -6.95 -14.81 27.57
N TYR A 27 -5.90 -14.02 27.39
CA TYR A 27 -5.98 -12.77 26.65
C TYR A 27 -5.65 -13.01 25.17
N LYS A 28 -6.64 -12.81 24.30
CA LYS A 28 -6.47 -12.71 22.85
C LYS A 28 -7.27 -11.51 22.35
N ALA A 29 -6.56 -10.43 22.02
CA ALA A 29 -7.17 -9.13 21.76
C ALA A 29 -7.96 -9.08 20.44
N GLN A 30 -9.09 -8.36 20.45
CA GLN A 30 -9.81 -7.90 19.26
C GLN A 30 -9.83 -6.37 19.17
N GLY A 31 -8.77 -5.71 19.63
CA GLY A 31 -8.53 -4.27 19.42
C GLY A 31 -9.43 -3.31 20.20
N ARG A 32 -10.09 -3.72 21.28
CA ARG A 32 -10.87 -2.82 22.15
C ARG A 32 -10.36 -2.86 23.59
N HIS A 33 -10.14 -1.68 24.15
CA HIS A 33 -9.75 -1.49 25.53
C HIS A 33 -10.82 -0.65 26.26
N GLY A 34 -11.26 -1.11 27.43
CA GLY A 34 -12.26 -0.42 28.26
C GLY A 34 -11.61 0.54 29.26
N GLY A 35 -12.31 1.64 29.57
CA GLY A 35 -11.77 2.75 30.38
C GLY A 35 -12.07 2.71 31.89
N ARG A 36 -12.55 1.61 32.46
CA ARG A 36 -12.90 1.54 33.89
C ARG A 36 -12.13 0.43 34.61
N GLY A 37 -11.16 0.82 35.45
CA GLY A 37 -10.39 -0.06 36.32
C GLY A 37 -9.16 0.64 36.91
N LYS A 38 -8.45 -0.04 37.83
CA LYS A 38 -7.17 0.43 38.41
C LYS A 38 -6.02 0.51 37.39
N ALA A 39 -6.22 -0.06 36.20
CA ALA A 39 -5.34 0.03 35.04
C ALA A 39 -6.15 0.60 33.85
N PRO A 40 -6.36 1.92 33.79
CA PRO A 40 -7.13 2.53 32.70
C PRO A 40 -6.37 2.44 31.39
N TYR A 41 -7.10 2.30 30.29
CA TYR A 41 -6.53 2.46 28.97
C TYR A 41 -6.54 3.94 28.58
N ILE A 42 -5.35 4.52 28.41
CA ILE A 42 -5.17 5.92 28.02
C ILE A 42 -5.02 5.97 26.50
N LEU A 43 -6.01 6.58 25.86
CA LEU A 43 -6.00 6.84 24.42
C LEU A 43 -5.05 8.01 24.11
N MET A 44 -4.00 7.74 23.32
CA MET A 44 -3.04 8.76 22.87
C MET A 44 -3.36 9.19 21.44
N PRO A 45 -3.95 10.38 21.21
CA PRO A 45 -4.36 10.82 19.87
C PRO A 45 -3.23 10.80 18.83
N GLU A 46 -2.01 11.12 19.25
CA GLU A 46 -0.80 11.12 18.41
C GLU A 46 -0.45 9.74 17.83
N ARG A 47 -0.89 8.66 18.48
CA ARG A 47 -0.67 7.27 18.04
C ARG A 47 -1.86 6.71 17.28
N MET A 48 -2.93 7.49 17.12
CA MET A 48 -4.09 7.10 16.33
C MET A 48 -3.87 7.40 14.86
N ARG A 49 -4.29 6.47 14.00
CA ARG A 49 -4.28 6.71 12.56
C ARG A 49 -5.34 7.74 12.22
N THR A 50 -4.96 8.77 11.46
CA THR A 50 -5.90 9.74 10.89
C THR A 50 -6.03 9.50 9.39
N PHE A 51 -7.23 9.71 8.86
CA PHE A 51 -7.48 9.68 7.43
C PHE A 51 -7.61 11.12 6.95
N VAL A 52 -6.65 11.59 6.15
CA VAL A 52 -6.65 12.95 5.60
C VAL A 52 -7.37 12.93 4.26
N VAL A 53 -8.48 13.67 4.17
CA VAL A 53 -9.22 13.84 2.92
C VAL A 53 -8.72 15.10 2.22
N PRO A 54 -8.19 15.00 0.98
CA PRO A 54 -7.75 16.17 0.24
C PRO A 54 -8.94 17.06 -0.16
N SER A 55 -8.71 18.38 -0.19
CA SER A 55 -9.69 19.34 -0.70
C SER A 55 -9.86 19.22 -2.21
N GLY A 56 -11.04 19.57 -2.74
CA GLY A 56 -11.31 19.58 -4.18
C GLY A 56 -11.68 18.21 -4.77
N LEU A 57 -11.77 17.15 -3.96
CA LEU A 57 -12.15 15.81 -4.41
C LEU A 57 -13.56 15.76 -5.04
N ASN A 58 -14.45 16.69 -4.66
CA ASN A 58 -15.80 16.81 -5.21
C ASN A 58 -15.85 17.56 -6.55
N THR A 59 -14.79 18.26 -6.93
CA THR A 59 -14.72 19.05 -8.17
C THR A 59 -13.75 18.46 -9.19
N THR A 60 -12.96 17.46 -8.82
CA THR A 60 -11.99 16.83 -9.74
C THR A 60 -12.70 16.07 -10.85
N GLU A 61 -12.23 16.24 -12.08
CA GLU A 61 -12.72 15.48 -13.24
C GLU A 61 -12.23 14.02 -13.25
N LEU A 62 -11.19 13.72 -12.47
CA LEU A 62 -10.59 12.39 -12.37
C LEU A 62 -11.57 11.39 -11.78
N LYS A 63 -11.84 10.32 -12.53
CA LYS A 63 -12.70 9.20 -12.15
C LYS A 63 -11.88 7.94 -11.90
N PRO A 64 -12.39 6.98 -11.10
CA PRO A 64 -11.69 5.71 -10.86
C PRO A 64 -11.57 4.83 -12.11
N TYR A 65 -12.35 5.11 -13.16
CA TYR A 65 -12.37 4.34 -14.41
C TYR A 65 -12.15 5.25 -15.62
N VAL A 66 -11.58 4.67 -16.67
CA VAL A 66 -11.32 5.32 -17.97
C VAL A 66 -12.24 4.71 -19.03
N ALA A 67 -12.58 5.48 -20.06
CA ALA A 67 -13.37 4.99 -21.20
C ALA A 67 -12.60 3.89 -21.96
N LYS A 68 -13.30 2.81 -22.32
CA LYS A 68 -12.71 1.64 -23.00
C LYS A 68 -12.12 1.96 -24.37
N GLU A 69 -12.64 2.99 -25.02
CA GLU A 69 -12.26 3.38 -26.39
C GLU A 69 -10.95 4.17 -26.44
N VAL A 70 -10.52 4.74 -25.32
CA VAL A 70 -9.26 5.49 -25.24
C VAL A 70 -8.09 4.51 -25.27
N LYS A 71 -7.34 4.53 -26.37
CA LYS A 71 -6.06 3.84 -26.49
C LYS A 71 -4.98 4.70 -25.82
N VAL A 72 -4.21 4.09 -24.92
CA VAL A 72 -3.11 4.75 -24.22
C VAL A 72 -1.81 4.20 -24.78
N ASP A 73 -1.07 5.02 -25.52
CA ASP A 73 0.28 4.69 -25.92
C ASP A 73 1.30 5.30 -24.95
N THR A 74 2.28 4.50 -24.53
CA THR A 74 3.30 4.91 -23.55
C THR A 74 4.17 6.08 -24.03
N LYS A 75 4.21 6.33 -25.34
CA LYS A 75 4.96 7.42 -25.97
C LYS A 75 4.20 8.75 -25.99
N ASP A 76 2.87 8.70 -25.82
CA ASP A 76 2.00 9.88 -25.83
C ASP A 76 1.95 10.56 -24.46
N GLY A 77 2.73 10.06 -23.49
CA GLY A 77 2.89 10.71 -22.20
C GLY A 77 3.45 12.13 -22.36
N LEU A 78 2.89 13.07 -21.60
CA LEU A 78 3.40 14.45 -21.51
C LEU A 78 4.82 14.56 -20.91
N TRP A 79 5.40 13.43 -20.50
CA TRP A 79 6.62 13.34 -19.71
C TRP A 79 7.70 12.66 -20.55
N PRO A 80 8.95 13.15 -20.53
CA PRO A 80 10.02 12.58 -21.33
C PRO A 80 10.30 11.14 -20.88
N MET A 81 10.69 10.28 -21.81
CA MET A 81 11.22 8.96 -21.45
C MET A 81 12.62 9.12 -20.84
N ALA A 82 12.93 8.30 -19.83
CA ALA A 82 14.26 8.26 -19.22
C ALA A 82 15.36 7.98 -20.27
N ALA A 83 16.39 8.84 -20.31
CA ALA A 83 17.49 8.75 -21.26
C ALA A 83 18.33 7.48 -21.09
N THR A 84 18.37 6.93 -19.87
CA THR A 84 19.08 5.69 -19.52
C THR A 84 18.43 4.44 -20.11
N LYS A 85 17.25 4.54 -20.73
CA LYS A 85 16.53 3.39 -21.30
C LYS A 85 16.86 3.15 -22.77
N GLY A 86 16.98 1.87 -23.13
CA GLY A 86 16.98 1.41 -24.51
C GLY A 86 15.58 1.46 -25.16
N LYS A 87 15.51 1.25 -26.48
CA LYS A 87 14.27 1.34 -27.28
C LYS A 87 13.15 0.36 -26.88
N ASP A 88 13.45 -0.65 -26.06
CA ASP A 88 12.54 -1.76 -25.74
C ASP A 88 11.67 -1.52 -24.50
N GLN A 89 10.51 -0.92 -24.72
CA GLN A 89 9.56 -0.43 -23.70
C GLN A 89 8.87 -1.52 -22.86
N TYR A 90 8.82 -2.76 -23.36
CA TYR A 90 8.06 -3.87 -22.76
C TYR A 90 8.94 -4.90 -22.02
N SER A 91 10.25 -4.70 -22.00
CA SER A 91 11.15 -5.66 -21.37
C SER A 91 11.06 -5.57 -19.84
N LYS A 92 10.99 -6.71 -19.14
CA LYS A 92 10.98 -6.74 -17.66
C LYS A 92 12.26 -6.16 -17.03
N ARG A 93 13.34 -6.05 -17.81
CA ARG A 93 14.65 -5.54 -17.38
C ARG A 93 14.96 -4.11 -17.88
N GLY A 94 14.22 -3.59 -18.85
CA GLY A 94 14.50 -2.28 -19.47
C GLY A 94 13.27 -1.40 -19.76
N GLY A 95 12.04 -1.91 -19.54
CA GLY A 95 10.80 -1.17 -19.68
C GLY A 95 10.62 -0.10 -18.59
N LEU A 96 9.56 0.71 -18.68
CA LEU A 96 9.34 1.89 -17.81
C LEU A 96 9.50 1.57 -16.31
N TYR A 97 8.96 0.44 -15.84
CA TYR A 97 9.02 -0.03 -14.45
C TYR A 97 10.25 -0.90 -14.12
N GLY A 98 11.25 -0.94 -15.00
CA GLY A 98 12.52 -1.62 -14.76
C GLY A 98 13.41 -0.86 -13.76
N PRO A 99 14.53 -1.46 -13.31
CA PRO A 99 15.42 -0.90 -12.30
C PRO A 99 15.97 0.49 -12.67
N ASN A 100 16.13 0.78 -13.96
CA ASN A 100 16.63 2.06 -14.49
C ASN A 100 15.47 2.94 -14.98
N GLY A 101 14.32 2.92 -14.29
CA GLY A 101 13.10 3.61 -14.74
C GLY A 101 12.63 4.77 -13.89
N PHE A 102 12.92 4.68 -12.60
CA PHE A 102 12.66 5.71 -11.63
C PHE A 102 13.96 5.94 -10.83
N ASP A 103 15.06 6.12 -11.56
CA ASP A 103 16.37 6.39 -11.02
C ASP A 103 16.57 7.90 -10.77
N GLY A 104 17.63 8.25 -10.03
CA GLY A 104 17.94 9.65 -9.73
C GLY A 104 18.20 10.48 -10.98
N GLU A 105 18.85 9.90 -11.99
CA GLU A 105 19.12 10.55 -13.28
C GLU A 105 17.84 10.94 -14.02
N TYR A 106 16.83 10.06 -14.02
CA TYR A 106 15.53 10.38 -14.61
C TYR A 106 14.84 11.56 -13.91
N TYR A 107 14.89 11.63 -12.58
CA TYR A 107 14.30 12.77 -11.87
C TYR A 107 15.02 14.10 -12.16
N LEU A 108 16.34 14.07 -12.39
CA LEU A 108 17.09 15.26 -12.83
C LEU A 108 16.69 15.67 -14.25
N GLN A 109 16.65 14.71 -15.19
CA GLN A 109 16.20 14.93 -16.56
C GLN A 109 14.78 15.53 -16.58
N LEU A 110 13.88 15.00 -15.75
CA LEU A 110 12.51 15.47 -15.63
C LEU A 110 12.44 16.90 -15.08
N ALA A 111 13.24 17.23 -14.07
CA ALA A 111 13.31 18.58 -13.53
C ALA A 111 13.79 19.60 -14.59
N GLU A 112 14.82 19.25 -15.37
CA GLU A 112 15.28 20.08 -16.49
C GLU A 112 14.20 20.25 -17.57
N PHE A 113 13.47 19.19 -17.88
CA PHE A 113 12.36 19.23 -18.84
C PHE A 113 11.25 20.19 -18.36
N MET A 114 10.85 20.10 -17.10
CA MET A 114 9.85 21.00 -16.52
C MET A 114 10.31 22.45 -16.50
N GLN A 115 11.58 22.73 -16.17
CA GLN A 115 12.15 24.08 -16.21
C GLN A 115 12.16 24.69 -17.63
N LYS A 116 12.34 23.87 -18.66
CA LYS A 116 12.27 24.32 -20.06
C LYS A 116 10.84 24.65 -20.50
N GLN A 117 9.84 23.94 -19.96
CA GLN A 117 8.43 24.16 -20.30
C GLN A 117 7.87 25.42 -19.62
N ASP A 118 8.15 25.59 -18.33
CA ASP A 118 7.74 26.76 -17.55
C ASP A 118 8.99 27.50 -17.07
N PRO A 119 9.62 28.34 -17.92
CA PRO A 119 10.75 29.14 -17.49
C PRO A 119 10.27 30.04 -16.34
N LYS A 120 10.96 29.94 -15.20
CA LYS A 120 10.73 30.82 -14.05
C LYS A 120 10.83 32.28 -14.54
N PRO A 121 9.93 33.18 -14.11
CA PRO A 121 9.98 34.58 -14.52
C PRO A 121 11.32 35.23 -14.18
#